data_AF-A0A938LQL6-F1
#
_entry.id   AF-A0A938LQL6-F1
#
_cell.length_a   1.000
_cell.length_b   1.000
_cell.length_c   1.000
_cell.angle_alpha   90.00
_cell.angle_beta   90.00
_cell.angle_gamma   90.00
#
_symmetry.space_group_name_H-M   'P 1'
#
loop_
_entity.id
_entity.type
_entity.pdbx_description
1 polymer ?
#
loop_
_entity_poly.entity_id
_entity_poly.type
_entity_poly.pdbx_seq_one_letter_code
_entity_poly.pdbx_strand_id
1 'polypeptide(L)'
;MPRICASCDIRPENRCCDSVGKWERTGQTNSRSMPCWRRCVTKVSKRTSAAAAKKIRESTEVLEALGFPRPQVNERSALTLLSLLDLRATESWADARAPLMGITPMMEFFANHYGKRYAPNSRETVRRHTVHQFVQAGLVVPNPDRPSRPTNSPKAVYQIEPSALKLLRTFGTPEWPTRLSAYLASVDTLKRLYARERKTLRIPVVLQDGAAILLSPGGHNTLVKKVLDDFCPVFTPDGHVLYVGDTRRKWAFFDSESLRALGVEMEEHGKMPDIVVHHVS
;
A
#
# COMPACT_ATOMS: atom_id res chain seq x y z
N MET A 1 -49.25 -4.05 -13.65
CA MET A 1 -50.02 -3.60 -12.48
C MET A 1 -49.54 -4.35 -11.23
N PRO A 2 -49.36 -3.66 -10.10
CA PRO A 2 -48.54 -4.09 -8.96
C PRO A 2 -49.35 -4.91 -7.95
N ARG A 3 -48.69 -5.70 -7.09
CA ARG A 3 -49.03 -5.82 -5.65
C ARG A 3 -47.80 -6.19 -4.82
N ILE A 4 -47.58 -5.38 -3.79
CA ILE A 4 -46.71 -5.59 -2.63
C ILE A 4 -47.52 -6.33 -1.56
N CYS A 5 -46.89 -7.27 -0.84
CA CYS A 5 -47.20 -7.69 0.54
C CYS A 5 -45.99 -8.51 1.03
N ALA A 6 -45.12 -8.01 1.91
CA ALA A 6 -45.22 -7.86 3.37
C ALA A 6 -45.04 -9.17 4.17
N SER A 7 -43.97 -9.16 5.00
CA SER A 7 -43.70 -9.91 6.24
C SER A 7 -43.59 -11.45 6.24
N CYS A 8 -42.43 -12.00 6.63
CA CYS A 8 -42.22 -12.68 7.93
C CYS A 8 -40.75 -13.15 8.12
N ASP A 9 -40.32 -13.17 9.38
CA ASP A 9 -38.97 -13.41 9.91
C ASP A 9 -38.42 -14.85 9.77
N ILE A 10 -37.11 -14.95 10.08
CA ILE A 10 -36.33 -16.09 10.64
C ILE A 10 -35.23 -16.68 9.71
N ARG A 11 -33.99 -16.61 10.22
CA ARG A 11 -32.66 -17.07 9.74
C ARG A 11 -32.57 -18.62 9.60
N PRO A 12 -31.37 -19.24 9.44
CA PRO A 12 -30.26 -19.06 8.49
C PRO A 12 -29.91 -20.40 7.81
N GLU A 13 -29.78 -20.49 6.48
CA GLU A 13 -29.22 -21.72 5.89
C GLU A 13 -28.55 -21.47 4.54
N ASN A 14 -27.25 -21.81 4.50
CA ASN A 14 -26.39 -22.11 3.36
C ASN A 14 -27.00 -21.85 1.97
N ARG A 15 -26.64 -20.71 1.37
CA ARG A 15 -26.68 -20.55 -0.09
C ARG A 15 -25.46 -19.79 -0.59
N CYS A 16 -24.55 -20.52 -1.24
CA CYS A 16 -23.76 -19.93 -2.32
C CYS A 16 -24.71 -19.70 -3.50
N CYS A 17 -24.77 -18.45 -3.94
CA CYS A 17 -25.49 -18.03 -5.12
C CYS A 17 -24.60 -18.34 -6.34
N ASP A 18 -24.96 -19.36 -7.12
CA ASP A 18 -24.36 -19.58 -8.44
C ASP A 18 -25.02 -18.61 -9.42
N SER A 19 -24.20 -17.76 -10.03
CA SER A 19 -24.61 -16.86 -11.10
C SER A 19 -24.41 -17.55 -12.45
N VAL A 20 -25.51 -17.67 -13.19
CA VAL A 20 -25.58 -17.81 -14.65
C VAL A 20 -25.33 -19.20 -15.26
N GLY A 21 -26.45 -19.94 -15.40
CA GLY A 21 -26.91 -20.37 -16.73
C GLY A 21 -26.52 -21.78 -17.20
N LYS A 22 -27.39 -22.77 -16.92
CA LYS A 22 -28.16 -23.55 -17.91
C LYS A 22 -28.95 -24.67 -17.22
N TRP A 23 -30.20 -24.84 -17.64
CA TRP A 23 -31.09 -25.90 -17.19
C TRP A 23 -30.95 -27.10 -18.11
N GLU A 24 -30.62 -28.29 -17.57
CA GLU A 24 -30.86 -29.56 -18.25
C GLU A 24 -31.65 -30.49 -17.32
N ARG A 25 -32.74 -31.03 -17.86
CA ARG A 25 -33.61 -32.02 -17.20
C ARG A 25 -32.97 -33.38 -17.35
N THR A 26 -32.64 -34.05 -16.25
CA THR A 26 -32.45 -35.51 -16.25
C THR A 26 -33.37 -36.13 -15.22
N GLY A 27 -34.36 -36.86 -15.73
CA GLY A 27 -35.25 -37.69 -14.95
C GLY A 27 -34.58 -38.97 -14.45
N GLN A 28 -35.25 -39.54 -13.46
CA GLN A 28 -35.37 -40.97 -13.16
C GLN A 28 -34.12 -41.80 -12.86
N THR A 29 -33.95 -42.00 -11.56
CA THR A 29 -34.05 -43.30 -10.85
C THR A 29 -33.22 -44.51 -11.33
N ASN A 30 -32.41 -44.96 -10.37
CA ASN A 30 -32.29 -46.33 -9.86
C ASN A 30 -31.13 -47.23 -10.35
N SER A 31 -30.22 -47.42 -9.39
CA SER A 31 -29.64 -48.69 -8.94
C SER A 31 -28.39 -49.27 -9.62
N ARG A 32 -27.39 -49.47 -8.73
CA ARG A 32 -26.32 -50.48 -8.73
C ARG A 32 -25.20 -50.39 -9.77
N SER A 33 -24.17 -49.62 -9.41
CA SER A 33 -22.76 -50.09 -9.45
C SER A 33 -21.88 -49.20 -8.57
N MET A 34 -20.81 -49.80 -8.01
CA MET A 34 -19.92 -49.27 -6.97
C MET A 34 -19.34 -47.85 -7.25
N PRO A 35 -19.06 -47.05 -6.19
CA PRO A 35 -18.54 -45.69 -6.35
C PRO A 35 -17.05 -45.70 -6.74
N CYS A 36 -16.76 -45.47 -8.02
CA CYS A 36 -15.42 -45.14 -8.50
C CYS A 36 -15.14 -43.63 -8.43
N TRP A 37 -15.20 -43.02 -7.23
CA TRP A 37 -14.67 -41.66 -7.01
C TRP A 37 -14.10 -41.53 -5.59
N ARG A 38 -13.15 -42.40 -5.22
CA ARG A 38 -12.09 -41.94 -4.31
C ARG A 38 -11.12 -41.09 -5.12
N ARG A 39 -11.44 -39.81 -5.27
CA ARG A 39 -10.40 -38.78 -5.27
C ARG A 39 -10.73 -37.83 -4.16
N CYS A 40 -10.27 -38.22 -2.98
CA CYS A 40 -10.00 -37.30 -1.89
C CYS A 40 -9.15 -36.18 -2.48
N VAL A 41 -9.75 -35.03 -2.82
CA VAL A 41 -8.98 -33.80 -2.99
C VAL A 41 -8.63 -33.40 -1.57
N THR A 42 -7.55 -33.98 -1.08
CA THR A 42 -6.87 -33.49 0.11
C THR A 42 -6.58 -32.01 -0.17
N LYS A 43 -7.32 -31.12 0.48
CA LYS A 43 -6.82 -29.77 0.76
C LYS A 43 -5.59 -29.97 1.62
N VAL A 44 -4.44 -30.20 0.99
CA VAL A 44 -3.15 -30.15 1.65
C VAL A 44 -2.89 -28.68 1.94
N SER A 45 -3.48 -28.20 3.03
CA SER A 45 -2.92 -27.05 3.74
C SER A 45 -1.51 -27.48 4.15
N LYS A 46 -0.50 -27.10 3.35
CA LYS A 46 0.90 -27.35 3.71
C LYS A 46 1.11 -26.73 5.08
N ARG A 47 1.28 -27.56 6.12
CA ARG A 47 1.69 -27.12 7.44
C ARG A 47 2.97 -26.30 7.27
N THR A 48 2.98 -25.07 7.78
CA THR A 48 4.17 -24.22 7.84
C THR A 48 5.30 -25.01 8.48
N SER A 49 6.46 -25.10 7.83
CA SER A 49 7.59 -25.87 8.37
C SER A 49 8.07 -25.27 9.70
N ALA A 50 8.69 -26.08 10.56
CA ALA A 50 9.22 -25.60 11.84
C ALA A 50 10.23 -24.44 11.65
N ALA A 51 11.06 -24.54 10.61
CA ALA A 51 12.00 -23.47 10.23
C ALA A 51 11.26 -22.19 9.80
N ALA A 52 10.20 -22.29 9.00
CA ALA A 52 9.41 -21.14 8.59
C ALA A 52 8.71 -20.48 9.79
N ALA A 53 8.14 -21.27 10.69
CA ALA A 53 7.53 -20.75 11.93
C ALA A 53 8.57 -20.06 12.82
N LYS A 54 9.78 -20.61 12.96
CA LYS A 54 10.90 -19.99 13.68
C LYS A 54 11.27 -18.64 13.06
N LYS A 55 11.47 -18.59 11.75
CA LYS A 55 11.88 -17.37 11.04
C LYS A 55 10.82 -16.25 11.11
N ILE A 56 9.54 -16.62 11.07
CA ILE A 56 8.43 -15.68 11.28
C ILE A 56 8.45 -15.10 12.70
N ARG A 57 8.70 -15.93 13.72
CA ARG A 57 8.84 -15.46 15.12
C ARG A 57 10.03 -14.52 15.29
N GLU A 58 11.21 -14.91 14.81
CA GLU A 58 12.41 -14.05 14.82
C GLU A 58 12.12 -12.69 14.16
N SER A 59 11.43 -12.70 13.02
CA SER A 59 11.06 -11.46 12.33
C SER A 59 10.06 -10.61 13.11
N THR A 60 9.20 -11.24 13.91
CA THR A 60 8.25 -10.55 14.79
C THR A 60 8.99 -9.92 15.96
N GLU A 61 9.92 -10.64 16.57
CA GLU A 61 10.82 -10.15 17.64
C GLU A 61 11.66 -8.95 17.16
N VAL A 62 12.17 -9.00 15.92
CA VAL A 62 12.87 -7.87 15.29
C VAL A 62 11.95 -6.65 15.20
N LEU A 63 10.71 -6.82 14.73
CA LEU A 63 9.77 -5.70 14.60
C LEU A 63 9.40 -5.11 15.96
N GLU A 64 9.26 -5.94 16.99
CA GLU A 64 9.06 -5.48 18.37
C GLU A 64 10.27 -4.70 18.89
N ALA A 65 11.47 -5.21 18.67
CA ALA A 65 12.73 -4.58 19.10
C ALA A 65 12.98 -3.24 18.38
N LEU A 66 12.50 -3.10 17.15
CA LEU A 66 12.52 -1.84 16.39
C LEU A 66 11.43 -0.85 16.85
N GLY A 67 10.58 -1.23 17.80
CA GLY A 67 9.54 -0.37 18.38
C GLY A 67 8.28 -0.24 17.52
N PHE A 68 7.99 -1.18 16.62
CA PHE A 68 6.75 -1.14 15.86
C PHE A 68 5.53 -1.35 16.78
N PRO A 69 4.43 -0.60 16.57
CA PRO A 69 3.24 -0.77 17.38
C PRO A 69 2.55 -2.10 17.09
N ARG A 70 1.77 -2.61 18.05
CA ARG A 70 1.10 -3.93 17.99
C ARG A 70 0.41 -4.26 16.65
N PRO A 71 -0.28 -3.32 15.96
CA PRO A 71 -0.91 -3.64 14.66
C PRO A 71 0.07 -3.98 13.53
N GLN A 72 1.36 -3.65 13.68
CA GLN A 72 2.44 -3.96 12.74
C GLN A 72 3.29 -5.14 13.21
N VAL A 73 3.02 -5.68 14.39
CA VAL A 73 3.67 -6.88 14.95
C VAL A 73 2.75 -8.08 14.72
N ASN A 74 2.80 -8.61 13.50
CA ASN A 74 2.00 -9.77 13.10
C ASN A 74 2.67 -10.52 11.94
N GLU A 75 2.14 -11.71 11.66
CA GLU A 75 2.66 -12.61 10.61
C GLU A 75 2.79 -11.93 9.25
N ARG A 76 1.80 -11.12 8.82
CA ARG A 76 1.87 -10.40 7.54
C ARG A 76 3.09 -9.47 7.48
N SER A 77 3.35 -8.76 8.56
CA SER A 77 4.45 -7.79 8.64
C SER A 77 5.81 -8.49 8.73
N ALA A 78 5.88 -9.59 9.49
CA ALA A 78 7.05 -10.48 9.52
C ALA A 78 7.38 -11.03 8.12
N LEU A 79 6.39 -11.57 7.41
CA LEU A 79 6.57 -12.08 6.03
C LEU A 79 7.01 -10.96 5.08
N THR A 80 6.44 -9.77 5.21
CA THR A 80 6.82 -8.60 4.41
C THR A 80 8.27 -8.18 4.66
N LEU A 81 8.73 -8.21 5.91
CA LEU A 81 10.13 -7.95 6.23
C LEU A 81 11.03 -9.01 5.59
N LEU A 82 10.66 -10.29 5.69
CA LEU A 82 11.44 -11.40 5.13
C LEU A 82 11.56 -11.32 3.60
N SER A 83 10.50 -10.92 2.90
CA SER A 83 10.57 -10.75 1.44
C SER A 83 11.42 -9.54 1.03
N LEU A 84 11.40 -8.46 1.81
CA LEU A 84 12.29 -7.30 1.61
C LEU A 84 13.76 -7.63 1.85
N LEU A 85 14.03 -8.67 2.64
CA LEU A 85 15.38 -9.16 2.94
C LEU A 85 15.81 -10.34 2.06
N ASP A 86 14.94 -10.84 1.18
CA ASP A 86 15.14 -12.09 0.44
C ASP A 86 15.54 -13.28 1.34
N LEU A 87 15.00 -13.34 2.56
CA LEU A 87 15.37 -14.35 3.55
C LEU A 87 14.39 -15.51 3.57
N ARG A 88 14.87 -16.71 3.26
CA ARG A 88 14.15 -17.98 3.36
C ARG A 88 14.27 -18.56 4.76
N ALA A 89 13.40 -19.52 5.06
CA ALA A 89 13.28 -20.13 6.39
C ALA A 89 14.58 -20.71 6.96
N THR A 90 15.48 -21.19 6.11
CA THR A 90 16.73 -21.87 6.48
C THR A 90 17.97 -20.96 6.41
N GLU A 91 17.82 -19.74 5.90
CA GLU A 91 18.95 -18.83 5.70
C GLU A 91 19.28 -18.04 6.97
N SER A 92 20.55 -17.67 7.10
CA SER A 92 21.03 -16.85 8.21
C SER A 92 20.60 -15.40 8.01
N TRP A 93 20.37 -14.69 9.11
CA TRP A 93 20.13 -13.24 9.04
C TRP A 93 21.30 -12.49 8.42
N ALA A 94 22.53 -12.99 8.58
CA ALA A 94 23.73 -12.43 7.94
C ALA A 94 23.66 -12.43 6.41
N ASP A 95 22.92 -13.37 5.81
CA ASP A 95 22.76 -13.51 4.36
C ASP A 95 21.68 -12.60 3.78
N ALA A 96 21.01 -11.80 4.62
CA ALA A 96 19.94 -10.89 4.20
C ALA A 96 20.41 -9.98 3.06
N ARG A 97 19.54 -9.76 2.08
CA ARG A 97 19.79 -8.92 0.90
C ARG A 97 18.83 -7.73 0.89
N ALA A 98 18.93 -6.93 -0.16
CA ALA A 98 18.05 -5.78 -0.39
C ALA A 98 17.55 -5.76 -1.84
N PRO A 99 16.74 -6.74 -2.28
CA PRO A 99 16.12 -6.67 -3.61
C PRO A 99 15.14 -5.49 -3.72
N LEU A 100 14.90 -5.03 -4.95
CA LEU A 100 13.80 -4.13 -5.26
C LEU A 100 12.51 -4.94 -5.36
N MET A 101 11.57 -4.72 -4.44
CA MET A 101 10.36 -5.52 -4.32
C MET A 101 9.11 -4.68 -4.49
N GLY A 102 8.24 -5.08 -5.42
CA GLY A 102 6.84 -4.62 -5.44
C GLY A 102 5.96 -5.47 -4.53
N ILE A 103 4.73 -5.01 -4.24
CA ILE A 103 3.82 -5.74 -3.33
C ILE A 103 3.44 -7.14 -3.86
N THR A 104 3.21 -7.27 -5.18
CA THR A 104 2.86 -8.57 -5.78
C THR A 104 4.02 -9.57 -5.67
N PRO A 105 5.27 -9.23 -6.04
CA PRO A 105 6.44 -10.06 -5.75
C PRO A 105 6.59 -10.45 -4.27
N MET A 106 6.29 -9.55 -3.32
CA MET A 106 6.28 -9.90 -1.90
C MET A 106 5.24 -10.99 -1.58
N MET A 107 4.01 -10.86 -2.07
CA MET A 107 2.97 -11.86 -1.85
C MET A 107 3.31 -13.22 -2.48
N GLU A 108 3.95 -13.20 -3.65
CA GLU A 108 4.47 -14.41 -4.29
C GLU A 108 5.57 -15.06 -3.44
N PHE A 109 6.47 -14.26 -2.87
CA PHE A 109 7.49 -14.74 -1.94
C PHE A 109 6.87 -15.42 -0.70
N PHE A 110 5.80 -14.85 -0.13
CA PHE A 110 5.08 -15.46 1.00
C PHE A 110 4.54 -16.84 0.63
N ALA A 111 3.95 -16.96 -0.55
CA ALA A 111 3.38 -18.21 -1.05
C ALA A 111 4.45 -19.25 -1.34
N ASN A 112 5.54 -18.86 -2.01
CA ASN A 112 6.56 -19.76 -2.53
C ASN A 112 7.51 -20.27 -1.43
N HIS A 113 7.92 -19.39 -0.51
CA HIS A 113 8.95 -19.72 0.49
C HIS A 113 8.39 -20.02 1.88
N TYR A 114 7.20 -19.49 2.20
CA TYR A 114 6.57 -19.65 3.52
C TYR A 114 5.23 -20.39 3.47
N GLY A 115 4.72 -20.74 2.27
CA GLY A 115 3.45 -21.43 2.10
C GLY A 115 2.22 -20.57 2.43
N LYS A 116 2.38 -19.25 2.53
CA LYS A 116 1.35 -18.31 2.94
C LYS A 116 0.77 -17.59 1.73
N ARG A 117 -0.30 -18.16 1.18
CA ARG A 117 -0.98 -17.60 0.00
C ARG A 117 -2.05 -16.60 0.43
N TYR A 118 -1.89 -15.36 0.00
CA TYR A 118 -2.89 -14.30 0.17
C TYR A 118 -3.69 -14.12 -1.12
N ALA A 119 -4.98 -13.79 -0.99
CA ALA A 119 -5.82 -13.47 -2.13
C ALA A 119 -5.39 -12.12 -2.75
N PRO A 120 -5.58 -11.90 -4.07
CA PRO A 120 -5.11 -10.68 -4.76
C PRO A 120 -5.60 -9.37 -4.14
N ASN A 121 -6.81 -9.34 -3.58
CA ASN A 121 -7.38 -8.19 -2.88
C ASN A 121 -6.58 -7.78 -1.61
N SER A 122 -5.82 -8.71 -1.02
CA SER A 122 -4.98 -8.45 0.15
C SER A 122 -3.73 -7.63 -0.17
N ARG A 123 -3.43 -7.41 -1.46
CA ARG A 123 -2.35 -6.54 -1.92
C ARG A 123 -2.45 -5.16 -1.30
N GLU A 124 -3.66 -4.61 -1.25
CA GLU A 124 -3.87 -3.28 -0.69
C GLU A 124 -3.65 -3.26 0.83
N THR A 125 -3.98 -4.36 1.50
CA THR A 125 -3.74 -4.53 2.94
C THR A 125 -2.25 -4.53 3.25
N VAL A 126 -1.45 -5.32 2.51
CA VAL A 126 0.02 -5.35 2.66
C VAL A 126 0.61 -3.95 2.42
N ARG A 127 0.15 -3.26 1.38
CA ARG A 127 0.61 -1.91 1.04
C ARG A 127 0.29 -0.90 2.14
N ARG A 128 -0.98 -0.75 2.52
CA ARG A 128 -1.45 0.31 3.44
C ARG A 128 -1.10 0.05 4.90
N HIS A 129 -1.23 -1.19 5.35
CA HIS A 129 -1.14 -1.52 6.78
C HIS A 129 0.22 -2.07 7.21
N THR A 130 1.12 -2.34 6.27
CA THR A 130 2.48 -2.81 6.57
C THR A 130 3.54 -1.96 5.87
N VAL A 131 3.60 -1.98 4.53
CA VAL A 131 4.70 -1.31 3.80
C VAL A 131 4.72 0.19 4.02
N HIS A 132 3.55 0.86 4.01
CA HIS A 132 3.48 2.29 4.34
C HIS A 132 4.01 2.61 5.75
N GLN A 133 3.73 1.74 6.72
CA GLN A 133 4.19 1.92 8.09
C GLN A 133 5.70 1.72 8.19
N PHE A 134 6.25 0.76 7.44
CA PHE A 134 7.71 0.56 7.34
C PHE A 134 8.40 1.76 6.70
N VAL A 135 7.80 2.36 5.68
CA VAL A 135 8.29 3.61 5.07
C VAL A 135 8.23 4.78 6.06
N GLN A 136 7.15 4.92 6.83
CA GLN A 136 7.02 5.96 7.86
C GLN A 136 8.03 5.78 9.00
N ALA A 137 8.31 4.52 9.36
CA ALA A 137 9.32 4.16 10.34
C ALA A 137 10.77 4.32 9.82
N GLY A 138 10.97 4.61 8.53
CA GLY A 138 12.30 4.72 7.93
C GLY A 138 13.01 3.38 7.70
N LEU A 139 12.31 2.26 7.93
CA LEU A 139 12.84 0.90 7.72
C LEU A 139 12.99 0.58 6.22
N VAL A 140 12.12 1.17 5.40
CA VAL A 140 12.00 0.88 3.96
C VAL A 140 12.04 2.17 3.16
N VAL A 141 12.80 2.17 2.07
CA VAL A 141 12.89 3.26 1.12
C VAL A 141 11.97 2.96 -0.08
N PRO A 142 11.00 3.85 -0.39
CA PRO A 142 10.14 3.70 -1.56
C PRO A 142 10.83 4.24 -2.82
N ASN A 143 10.77 3.47 -3.91
CA ASN A 143 11.28 3.81 -5.25
C ASN A 143 12.73 4.34 -5.29
N PRO A 144 13.70 3.65 -4.67
CA PRO A 144 15.11 4.08 -4.73
C PRO A 144 15.67 4.03 -6.15
N ASP A 145 15.09 3.19 -7.03
CA ASP A 145 15.42 3.09 -8.45
C ASP A 145 14.99 4.33 -9.26
N ARG A 146 13.84 4.92 -8.92
CA ARG A 146 13.31 6.11 -9.57
C ARG A 146 12.55 6.98 -8.56
N PRO A 147 13.24 7.90 -7.86
CA PRO A 147 12.63 8.75 -6.83
C PRO A 147 11.49 9.65 -7.34
N SER A 148 11.51 10.00 -8.64
CA SER A 148 10.47 10.81 -9.29
C SER A 148 9.19 10.03 -9.66
N ARG A 149 9.12 8.73 -9.31
CA ARG A 149 7.99 7.87 -9.66
C ARG A 149 6.69 8.40 -9.02
N PRO A 150 5.59 8.51 -9.78
CA PRO A 150 4.30 8.91 -9.24
C PRO A 150 3.85 8.00 -8.09
N THR A 151 3.20 8.58 -7.09
CA THR A 151 2.69 7.87 -5.90
C THR A 151 1.77 6.71 -6.25
N ASN A 152 0.90 6.90 -7.24
CA ASN A 152 -0.11 5.93 -7.65
C ASN A 152 0.40 4.99 -8.76
N SER A 153 1.71 4.96 -9.01
CA SER A 153 2.27 4.11 -10.06
C SER A 153 2.09 2.63 -9.71
N PRO A 154 1.61 1.79 -10.64
CA PRO A 154 1.53 0.35 -10.44
C PRO A 154 2.93 -0.29 -10.35
N LYS A 155 3.97 0.43 -10.79
CA LYS A 155 5.37 0.01 -10.79
C LYS A 155 6.12 0.45 -9.52
N ALA A 156 5.41 0.73 -8.42
CA ALA A 156 6.04 1.10 -7.16
C ALA A 156 6.85 -0.08 -6.60
N VAL A 157 8.10 0.20 -6.21
CA VAL A 157 9.02 -0.76 -5.61
C VAL A 157 9.53 -0.23 -4.28
N TYR A 158 10.00 -1.15 -3.44
CA TYR A 158 10.44 -0.89 -2.08
C TYR A 158 11.72 -1.67 -1.83
N GLN A 159 12.61 -1.09 -1.04
CA GLN A 159 13.87 -1.71 -0.65
C GLN A 159 14.11 -1.44 0.84
N ILE A 160 14.70 -2.40 1.54
CA ILE A 160 15.15 -2.17 2.92
C ILE A 160 16.20 -1.04 2.95
N GLU A 161 16.14 -0.17 3.95
CA GLU A 161 17.11 0.91 4.12
C GLU A 161 18.52 0.33 4.42
N PRO A 162 19.61 0.89 3.86
CA PRO A 162 20.94 0.29 3.99
C PRO A 162 21.46 0.12 5.43
N SER A 163 21.20 1.07 6.32
CA SER A 163 21.60 1.01 7.72
C SER A 163 20.78 -0.04 8.49
N ALA A 164 19.48 -0.13 8.20
CA ALA A 164 18.61 -1.19 8.70
C ALA A 164 19.08 -2.57 8.23
N LEU A 165 19.47 -2.74 6.96
CA LEU A 165 20.05 -4.01 6.49
C LEU A 165 21.29 -4.41 7.29
N LYS A 166 22.21 -3.45 7.52
CA LYS A 166 23.42 -3.69 8.32
C LYS A 166 23.10 -4.09 9.75
N LEU A 167 22.04 -3.54 10.35
CA LEU A 167 21.54 -3.94 11.66
C LEU A 167 20.97 -5.37 11.60
N LEU A 168 20.03 -5.61 10.69
CA LEU A 168 19.29 -6.87 10.57
C LEU A 168 20.20 -8.08 10.35
N ARG A 169 21.33 -7.90 9.63
CA ARG A 169 22.35 -8.93 9.46
C ARG A 169 23.04 -9.38 10.75
N THR A 170 22.95 -8.59 11.81
CA THR A 170 23.52 -8.93 13.12
C THR A 170 22.51 -9.56 14.07
N PHE A 171 21.27 -9.78 13.65
CA PHE A 171 20.27 -10.41 14.51
C PHE A 171 20.72 -11.80 14.97
N GLY A 172 20.61 -12.06 16.28
CA GLY A 172 21.05 -13.30 16.92
C GLY A 172 22.55 -13.38 17.24
N THR A 173 23.32 -12.33 16.91
CA THR A 173 24.74 -12.23 17.28
C THR A 173 24.93 -11.40 18.55
N PRO A 174 26.06 -11.53 19.27
CA PRO A 174 26.38 -10.70 20.44
C PRO A 174 26.38 -9.19 20.15
N GLU A 175 26.61 -8.79 18.90
CA GLU A 175 26.64 -7.38 18.48
C GLU A 175 25.24 -6.76 18.35
N TRP A 176 24.17 -7.56 18.31
CA TRP A 176 22.81 -7.11 18.08
C TRP A 176 22.36 -5.98 19.02
N PRO A 177 22.49 -6.11 20.37
CA PRO A 177 21.96 -5.10 21.28
C PRO A 177 22.63 -3.73 21.10
N THR A 178 23.96 -3.72 20.94
CA THR A 178 24.73 -2.49 20.73
C THR A 178 24.36 -1.82 19.40
N ARG A 179 24.25 -2.60 18.32
CA ARG A 179 23.87 -2.08 17.00
C ARG A 179 22.43 -1.59 16.96
N LEU A 180 21.51 -2.28 17.63
CA LEU A 180 20.12 -1.86 17.74
C LEU A 180 20.02 -0.51 18.44
N SER A 181 20.71 -0.33 19.57
CA SER A 181 20.74 0.94 20.30
C SER A 181 21.27 2.09 19.43
N ALA A 182 22.40 1.87 18.72
CA ALA A 182 22.96 2.86 17.81
C ALA A 182 22.02 3.20 16.65
N TYR A 183 21.34 2.20 16.09
CA TYR A 183 20.37 2.40 15.02
C TYR A 183 19.18 3.24 15.48
N LEU A 184 18.57 2.88 16.62
CA LEU A 184 17.43 3.61 17.19
C LEU A 184 17.77 5.08 17.49
N ALA A 185 18.99 5.36 17.95
CA ALA A 185 19.46 6.75 18.15
C ALA A 185 19.60 7.54 16.83
N SER A 186 19.83 6.85 15.70
CA SER A 186 20.07 7.48 14.39
C SER A 186 18.81 7.59 13.51
N VAL A 187 17.77 6.81 13.78
CA VAL A 187 16.64 6.59 12.84
C VAL A 187 15.88 7.87 12.51
N ASP A 188 15.68 8.77 13.47
CA ASP A 188 14.96 10.03 13.23
C ASP A 188 15.77 10.99 12.36
N THR A 189 17.09 10.95 12.46
CA THR A 189 17.98 11.71 11.57
C THR A 189 17.90 11.18 10.14
N LEU A 190 17.88 9.86 9.95
CA LEU A 190 17.69 9.24 8.63
C LEU A 190 16.32 9.60 8.03
N LYS A 191 15.24 9.51 8.82
CA LYS A 191 13.89 9.94 8.38
C LYS A 191 13.88 11.39 7.90
N ARG A 192 14.53 12.30 8.64
CA ARG A 192 14.64 13.72 8.28
C ARG A 192 15.43 13.92 6.98
N LEU A 193 16.53 13.20 6.80
CA LEU A 193 17.34 13.24 5.57
C LEU A 193 16.51 12.82 4.35
N TYR A 194 15.87 11.65 4.39
CA TYR A 194 15.02 11.17 3.30
C TYR A 194 13.77 12.03 3.08
N ALA A 195 13.25 12.69 4.13
CA ALA A 195 12.18 13.68 3.95
C ALA A 195 12.67 14.92 3.20
N ARG A 196 13.89 15.40 3.45
CA ARG A 196 14.50 16.55 2.76
C ARG A 196 14.77 16.25 1.28
N GLU A 197 15.32 15.08 0.98
CA GLU A 197 15.53 14.65 -0.41
C GLU A 197 14.21 14.62 -1.19
N ARG A 198 13.15 14.03 -0.60
CA ARG A 198 11.81 14.00 -1.22
C ARG A 198 11.17 15.37 -1.38
N LYS A 199 11.47 16.36 -0.51
CA LYS A 199 10.99 17.74 -0.69
C LYS A 199 11.65 18.41 -1.89
N THR A 200 12.93 18.12 -2.13
CA THR A 200 13.69 18.68 -3.27
C THR A 200 13.15 18.18 -4.61
N LEU A 201 12.57 16.98 -4.64
CA LEU A 201 11.94 16.39 -5.83
C LEU A 201 10.50 16.87 -6.08
N ARG A 202 9.99 17.82 -5.30
CA ARG A 202 8.65 18.38 -5.53
C ARG A 202 8.65 19.35 -6.68
N ILE A 203 7.52 19.43 -7.37
CA ILE A 203 7.31 20.31 -8.50
C ILE A 203 6.82 21.67 -7.95
N PRO A 204 7.59 22.76 -8.10
CA PRO A 204 7.14 24.08 -7.68
C PRO A 204 6.13 24.65 -8.68
N VAL A 205 5.06 25.23 -8.15
CA VAL A 205 4.03 25.94 -8.90
C VAL A 205 3.86 27.31 -8.26
N VAL A 206 3.85 28.35 -9.08
CA VAL A 206 3.66 29.73 -8.63
C VAL A 206 2.20 30.09 -8.88
N LEU A 207 1.53 30.61 -7.85
CA LEU A 207 0.18 31.13 -7.91
C LEU A 207 0.20 32.61 -8.34
N GLN A 208 -0.96 33.16 -8.68
CA GLN A 208 -1.05 34.54 -9.20
C GLN A 208 -0.66 35.62 -8.20
N ASP A 209 -0.79 35.35 -6.90
CA ASP A 209 -0.33 36.22 -5.81
C ASP A 209 1.19 36.13 -5.55
N GLY A 210 1.92 35.35 -6.36
CA GLY A 210 3.34 35.07 -6.19
C GLY A 210 3.65 33.98 -5.15
N ALA A 211 2.65 33.39 -4.51
CA ALA A 211 2.86 32.30 -3.56
C ALA A 211 3.32 31.03 -4.28
N ALA A 212 4.30 30.33 -3.73
CA ALA A 212 4.80 29.07 -4.27
C ALA A 212 4.23 27.86 -3.53
N ILE A 213 3.58 26.95 -4.25
CA ILE A 213 3.13 25.66 -3.74
C ILE A 213 3.99 24.52 -4.29
N LEU A 214 4.15 23.45 -3.50
CA LEU A 214 5.01 22.30 -3.85
C LEU A 214 4.20 21.02 -4.04
N LEU A 215 3.99 20.63 -5.30
CA LEU A 215 3.29 19.41 -5.67
C LEU A 215 4.19 18.17 -5.56
N SER A 216 3.62 17.01 -5.22
CA SER A 216 4.38 15.76 -5.23
C SER A 216 4.81 15.37 -6.66
N PRO A 217 5.91 14.63 -6.84
CA PRO A 217 6.36 14.24 -8.18
C PRO A 217 5.39 13.26 -8.85
N GLY A 218 5.14 13.45 -10.14
CA GLY A 218 4.40 12.52 -10.99
C GLY A 218 3.78 13.19 -12.22
N GLY A 219 3.52 12.39 -13.27
CA GLY A 219 3.02 12.92 -14.56
C GLY A 219 1.73 13.73 -14.47
N HIS A 220 0.82 13.35 -13.56
CA HIS A 220 -0.40 14.10 -13.27
C HIS A 220 -0.11 15.51 -12.74
N ASN A 221 0.77 15.62 -11.74
CA ASN A 221 1.14 16.92 -11.17
C ASN A 221 2.03 17.75 -12.11
N THR A 222 2.77 17.10 -13.02
CA THR A 222 3.47 17.78 -14.12
C THR A 222 2.47 18.43 -15.08
N LEU A 223 1.35 17.74 -15.39
CA LEU A 223 0.28 18.31 -16.20
C LEU A 223 -0.41 19.47 -15.48
N VAL A 224 -0.73 19.31 -14.18
CA VAL A 224 -1.29 20.39 -13.34
C VAL A 224 -0.41 21.65 -13.40
N LYS A 225 0.92 21.50 -13.27
CA LYS A 225 1.85 22.62 -13.43
C LYS A 225 1.73 23.27 -14.80
N LYS A 226 1.70 22.50 -15.90
CA LYS A 226 1.54 23.04 -17.25
C LYS A 226 0.21 23.76 -17.46
N VAL A 227 -0.88 23.28 -16.85
CA VAL A 227 -2.15 23.99 -16.91
C VAL A 227 -2.02 25.37 -16.26
N LEU A 228 -1.38 25.45 -15.09
CA LEU A 228 -1.21 26.71 -14.38
C LEU A 228 -0.20 27.65 -15.06
N ASP A 229 0.91 27.12 -15.58
CA ASP A 229 1.98 27.91 -16.19
C ASP A 229 1.70 28.30 -17.66
N ASP A 230 1.07 27.40 -18.45
CA ASP A 230 0.94 27.56 -19.90
C ASP A 230 -0.51 27.84 -20.34
N PHE A 231 -1.51 27.22 -19.70
CA PHE A 231 -2.91 27.33 -20.12
C PHE A 231 -3.61 28.55 -19.47
N CYS A 232 -3.53 28.69 -18.15
CA CYS A 232 -4.21 29.76 -17.43
C CYS A 232 -3.82 31.17 -17.91
N PRO A 233 -2.55 31.49 -18.19
CA PRO A 233 -2.18 32.83 -18.68
C PRO A 233 -2.77 33.17 -20.06
N VAL A 234 -3.09 32.15 -20.87
CA VAL A 234 -3.64 32.34 -22.23
C VAL A 234 -5.15 32.39 -22.22
N PHE A 235 -5.80 31.50 -21.46
CA PHE A 235 -7.26 31.29 -21.53
C PHE A 235 -8.04 31.91 -20.36
N THR A 236 -7.38 32.18 -19.25
CA THR A 236 -7.96 32.82 -18.06
C THR A 236 -6.97 33.85 -17.48
N PRO A 237 -6.59 34.88 -18.27
CA PRO A 237 -5.68 35.92 -17.79
C PRO A 237 -6.27 36.57 -16.55
N ASP A 238 -5.47 36.83 -15.52
CA ASP A 238 -5.93 37.36 -14.22
C ASP A 238 -7.00 36.52 -13.50
N GLY A 239 -7.24 35.27 -13.93
CA GLY A 239 -8.02 34.32 -13.14
C GLY A 239 -7.43 34.17 -11.75
N HIS A 240 -8.18 33.67 -10.78
CA HIS A 240 -7.72 33.38 -9.41
C HIS A 240 -7.80 31.88 -9.16
N VAL A 241 -6.66 31.23 -8.91
CA VAL A 241 -6.60 29.81 -8.57
C VAL A 241 -7.20 29.62 -7.18
N LEU A 242 -8.26 28.84 -7.06
CA LEU A 242 -8.96 28.60 -5.80
C LEU A 242 -8.63 27.24 -5.19
N TYR A 243 -8.20 26.29 -6.01
CA TYR A 243 -7.91 24.93 -5.57
C TYR A 243 -6.86 24.28 -6.46
N VAL A 244 -5.93 23.55 -5.83
CA VAL A 244 -5.01 22.64 -6.52
C VAL A 244 -4.94 21.33 -5.74
N GLY A 245 -5.23 20.21 -6.38
CA GLY A 245 -5.10 18.87 -5.82
C GLY A 245 -3.66 18.38 -5.82
N ASP A 246 -3.29 17.53 -4.85
CA ASP A 246 -2.03 16.78 -4.87
C ASP A 246 -2.30 15.27 -4.78
N THR A 247 -1.51 14.46 -5.48
CA THR A 247 -1.63 13.00 -5.39
C THR A 247 -1.19 12.42 -4.04
N ARG A 248 -0.42 13.16 -3.22
CA ARG A 248 0.07 12.71 -1.89
C ARG A 248 -0.56 13.42 -0.69
N ARG A 249 -1.16 14.59 -0.88
CA ARG A 249 -1.82 15.37 0.16
C ARG A 249 -3.24 15.63 -0.28
N LYS A 250 -4.17 15.71 0.67
CA LYS A 250 -5.58 15.92 0.37
C LYS A 250 -5.74 17.10 -0.60
N TRP A 251 -5.16 18.26 -0.27
CA TRP A 251 -5.14 19.47 -1.10
C TRP A 251 -3.71 20.06 -1.10
N ALA A 252 -3.22 20.54 -2.25
CA ALA A 252 -1.96 21.30 -2.35
C ALA A 252 -2.17 22.78 -1.99
N PHE A 253 -3.32 23.32 -2.40
CA PHE A 253 -3.78 24.67 -2.17
C PHE A 253 -5.32 24.67 -2.10
N PHE A 254 -5.88 25.47 -1.20
CA PHE A 254 -7.33 25.59 -1.01
C PHE A 254 -7.67 26.96 -0.43
N ASP A 255 -8.31 27.80 -1.24
CA ASP A 255 -8.86 29.08 -0.81
C ASP A 255 -10.33 28.90 -0.41
N SER A 256 -10.53 28.56 0.87
CA SER A 256 -11.87 28.31 1.41
C SER A 256 -12.76 29.54 1.43
N GLU A 257 -12.15 30.73 1.56
CA GLU A 257 -12.89 31.99 1.70
C GLU A 257 -13.49 32.40 0.35
N SER A 258 -12.65 32.41 -0.70
CA SER A 258 -13.10 32.69 -2.06
C SER A 258 -14.11 31.67 -2.57
N LEU A 259 -13.94 30.38 -2.26
CA LEU A 259 -14.93 29.36 -2.65
C LEU A 259 -16.29 29.55 -1.96
N ARG A 260 -16.29 29.88 -0.66
CA ARG A 260 -17.55 30.21 0.05
C ARG A 260 -18.20 31.48 -0.49
N ALA A 261 -17.41 32.50 -0.85
CA ALA A 261 -17.93 33.73 -1.45
C ALA A 261 -18.65 33.45 -2.78
N LEU A 262 -18.21 32.42 -3.53
CA LEU A 262 -18.86 31.94 -4.74
C LEU A 262 -20.04 30.97 -4.49
N GLY A 263 -20.40 30.71 -3.22
CA GLY A 263 -21.44 29.76 -2.85
C GLY A 263 -21.05 28.29 -3.04
N VAL A 264 -19.75 27.99 -3.19
CA VAL A 264 -19.23 26.64 -3.34
C VAL A 264 -18.85 26.10 -1.96
N GLU A 265 -19.72 25.27 -1.38
CA GLU A 265 -19.41 24.52 -0.17
C GLU A 265 -18.79 23.17 -0.52
N MET A 266 -17.72 22.80 0.20
CA MET A 266 -16.99 21.57 -0.06
C MET A 266 -17.15 20.57 1.07
N GLU A 267 -17.63 19.39 0.71
CA GLU A 267 -17.65 18.23 1.60
C GLU A 267 -16.24 17.65 1.75
N GLU A 268 -15.88 17.32 2.98
CA GLU A 268 -14.57 16.79 3.35
C GLU A 268 -14.21 15.45 2.63
N HIS A 269 -15.21 14.77 2.06
CA HIS A 269 -15.08 13.48 1.35
C HIS A 269 -15.53 13.55 -0.13
N GLY A 270 -15.82 14.74 -0.66
CA GLY A 270 -16.26 14.93 -2.05
C GLY A 270 -15.16 14.69 -3.09
N LYS A 271 -15.54 14.28 -4.31
CA LYS A 271 -14.62 14.21 -5.46
C LYS A 271 -14.41 15.61 -6.04
N MET A 272 -13.19 16.12 -5.94
CA MET A 272 -12.80 17.43 -6.49
C MET A 272 -12.10 17.30 -7.85
N PRO A 273 -12.23 18.30 -8.75
CA PRO A 273 -11.37 18.43 -9.92
C PRO A 273 -9.93 18.73 -9.49
N ASP A 274 -8.95 18.52 -10.37
CA ASP A 274 -7.54 18.70 -10.03
C ASP A 274 -7.13 20.16 -9.82
N ILE A 275 -7.79 21.08 -10.52
CA ILE A 275 -7.58 22.54 -10.41
C ILE A 275 -8.96 23.22 -10.47
N VAL A 276 -9.15 24.27 -9.66
CA VAL A 276 -10.27 25.22 -9.82
C VAL A 276 -9.68 26.62 -10.00
N VAL A 277 -10.07 27.29 -11.07
CA VAL A 277 -9.73 28.69 -11.35
C VAL A 277 -11.01 29.48 -11.52
N HIS A 278 -11.12 30.59 -10.81
CA HIS A 278 -12.21 31.54 -10.96
C HIS A 278 -11.74 32.72 -11.80
N HIS A 279 -12.36 32.93 -12.95
CA HIS A 279 -12.00 34.02 -13.85
C HIS A 279 -13.24 34.86 -14.11
N VAL A 280 -13.17 36.15 -13.79
CA VAL A 280 -14.24 37.11 -14.05
C VAL A 280 -13.85 37.89 -15.29
N SER A 281 -14.50 37.54 -16.41
CA SER A 281 -14.42 38.28 -17.67
C SER A 281 -15.32 39.51 -17.65
#